data_AF-A0A957FT28-F1
#
_entry.id   AF-A0A957FT28-F1
#
_cell.length_a   1.000
_cell.length_b   1.000
_cell.length_c   1.000
_cell.angle_alpha   90.00
_cell.angle_beta   90.00
_cell.angle_gamma   90.00
#
_symmetry.space_group_name_H-M   'P 1'
#
loop_
_entity.id
_entity.type
_entity.pdbx_description
1 polymer ?
#
loop_
_entity_poly.entity_id
_entity_poly.type
_entity_poly.pdbx_seq_one_letter_code
_entity_poly.pdbx_strand_id
1 'polypeptide(L)'
;MIYLLPGKSSLIGKPDYFGCITTPHNRTPPRPIKEGRMFAVDNECFTKPFDLMRMAATLEATRPHIKQCLFVVVPDIPWHNGQRVFDATITLEMFDEYANHIIFRGWPLAYVAQNGAELLPIPAEASAVFIGGDTEWKESSAALSVIKRAQERGLWVHVGRVNSKRRINHFALAGVDSVDGTGLTFAPDRVMEQLTRWLAQKPLNLAY
;
A
#
# COMPACT_ATOMS: atom_id res chain seq x y z
N MET A 1 -8.93 9.16 -3.11
CA MET A 1 -7.62 8.49 -3.15
C MET A 1 -6.61 9.24 -2.27
N ILE A 2 -6.08 8.58 -1.24
CA ILE A 2 -5.01 9.07 -0.35
C ILE A 2 -3.65 8.76 -0.99
N TYR A 3 -2.69 9.67 -0.87
CA TYR A 3 -1.31 9.42 -1.22
C TYR A 3 -0.49 9.21 0.07
N LEU A 4 0.06 8.00 0.24
CA LEU A 4 0.89 7.64 1.39
C LEU A 4 2.34 8.01 1.13
N LEU A 5 2.86 8.93 1.93
CA LEU A 5 4.21 9.43 1.79
C LEU A 5 5.16 8.57 2.64
N PRO A 6 6.29 8.09 2.09
CA PRO A 6 7.36 7.55 2.90
C PRO A 6 8.09 8.70 3.60
N GLY A 7 8.33 8.58 4.90
CA GLY A 7 9.18 9.52 5.63
C GLY A 7 8.67 9.95 7.00
N LYS A 8 9.45 10.81 7.64
CA LYS A 8 9.24 11.26 9.03
C LYS A 8 8.92 12.76 9.14
N SER A 9 8.83 13.47 8.03
CA SER A 9 8.51 14.91 8.01
C SER A 9 7.09 15.17 8.49
N SER A 10 6.87 16.32 9.11
CA SER A 10 5.53 16.76 9.53
C SER A 10 4.59 16.90 8.33
N LEU A 11 3.33 16.54 8.52
CA LEU A 11 2.25 16.81 7.57
C LEU A 11 1.23 17.83 8.11
N ILE A 12 1.53 18.51 9.22
CA ILE A 12 0.71 19.63 9.70
C ILE A 12 0.58 20.69 8.60
N GLY A 13 -0.64 21.19 8.41
CA GLY A 13 -0.96 22.19 7.37
C GLY A 13 -0.98 21.65 5.94
N LYS A 14 -0.70 20.36 5.73
CA LYS A 14 -0.91 19.70 4.43
C LYS A 14 -2.35 19.17 4.32
N PRO A 15 -2.88 18.95 3.10
CA PRO A 15 -4.19 18.34 2.90
C PRO A 15 -4.32 16.92 3.49
N ASP A 16 -5.54 16.52 3.85
CA ASP A 16 -5.83 15.24 4.52
C ASP A 16 -5.69 14.00 3.64
N TYR A 17 -5.67 14.18 2.32
CA TYR A 17 -5.35 13.11 1.39
C TYR A 17 -3.86 12.76 1.37
N PHE A 18 -3.02 13.38 2.21
CA PHE A 18 -1.65 12.92 2.46
C PHE A 18 -1.58 12.10 3.75
N GLY A 19 -1.29 10.81 3.59
CA GLY A 19 -1.04 9.88 4.70
C GLY A 19 0.43 9.48 4.79
N CYS A 20 0.70 8.46 5.60
CA CYS A 20 2.05 7.94 5.82
C CYS A 20 2.13 6.44 5.51
N ILE A 21 3.17 6.00 4.81
CA ILE A 21 3.54 4.58 4.80
C ILE A 21 4.83 4.44 5.61
N THR A 22 4.77 3.67 6.69
CA THR A 22 5.93 3.37 7.54
C THR A 22 6.40 1.95 7.28
N THR A 23 7.64 1.67 7.64
CA THR A 23 8.24 0.34 7.51
C THR A 23 8.96 -0.03 8.80
N PRO A 24 9.27 -1.32 9.02
CA PRO A 24 10.10 -1.77 10.12
C PRO A 24 11.50 -1.14 10.22
N HIS A 25 11.99 -0.44 9.20
CA HIS A 25 13.24 0.31 9.27
C HIS A 25 13.13 1.55 10.16
N ASN A 26 11.94 2.13 10.30
CA ASN A 26 11.77 3.38 11.04
C ASN A 26 11.99 3.24 12.56
N ARG A 27 11.86 2.02 13.11
CA ARG A 27 12.01 1.62 14.53
C ARG A 27 11.04 2.28 15.52
N THR A 28 10.52 3.46 15.21
CA THR A 28 9.53 4.21 15.98
C THR A 28 8.47 4.79 15.04
N PRO A 29 7.25 5.08 15.53
CA PRO A 29 6.20 5.69 14.73
C PRO A 29 6.69 7.03 14.15
N PRO A 30 6.66 7.20 12.82
CA PRO A 30 6.97 8.48 12.18
C PRO A 30 6.08 9.62 12.68
N ARG A 31 6.59 10.85 12.55
CA ARG A 31 5.88 12.06 12.99
C ARG A 31 4.45 12.18 12.42
N PRO A 32 4.17 11.87 11.14
CA PRO A 32 2.79 11.89 10.62
C PRO A 32 1.80 11.03 11.39
N ILE A 33 2.22 9.83 11.85
CA ILE A 33 1.37 8.94 12.65
C ILE A 33 1.04 9.61 13.99
N LYS A 34 2.04 10.22 14.64
CA LYS A 34 1.87 10.96 15.90
C LYS A 34 1.01 12.22 15.74
N GLU A 35 1.02 12.83 14.55
CA GLU A 35 0.16 13.96 14.17
C GLU A 35 -1.26 13.53 13.79
N GLY A 36 -1.54 12.23 13.82
CA GLY A 36 -2.85 11.65 13.62
C GLY A 36 -3.23 11.38 12.16
N ARG A 37 -2.26 11.34 11.26
CA ARG A 37 -2.48 10.98 9.86
C ARG A 37 -2.82 9.51 9.71
N MET A 38 -3.69 9.22 8.73
CA MET A 38 -3.91 7.85 8.27
C MET A 38 -2.59 7.23 7.80
N PHE A 39 -2.37 5.96 8.13
CA PHE A 39 -1.12 5.30 7.80
C PHE A 39 -1.26 3.84 7.40
N ALA A 40 -0.23 3.32 6.74
CA ALA A 40 -0.05 1.91 6.50
C ALA A 40 1.32 1.43 6.95
N VAL A 41 1.48 0.13 7.16
CA VAL A 41 2.75 -0.52 7.51
C VAL A 41 3.17 -1.47 6.38
N ASP A 42 4.25 -1.12 5.66
CA ASP A 42 4.86 -1.95 4.62
C ASP A 42 5.73 -3.07 5.23
N ASN A 43 5.89 -4.19 4.51
CA ASN A 43 6.61 -5.38 4.98
C ASN A 43 8.10 -5.41 4.59
N GLU A 44 8.58 -4.47 3.76
CA GLU A 44 9.93 -4.35 3.19
C GLU A 44 10.37 -5.45 2.21
N CYS A 45 9.51 -6.42 1.88
CA CYS A 45 9.84 -7.59 1.05
C CYS A 45 10.40 -7.22 -0.33
N PHE A 46 10.03 -6.05 -0.87
CA PHE A 46 10.60 -5.55 -2.13
C PHE A 46 12.10 -5.24 -2.05
N THR A 47 12.64 -4.99 -0.85
CA THR A 47 14.03 -4.56 -0.65
C THR A 47 14.88 -5.54 0.13
N LYS A 48 14.27 -6.41 0.93
CA LYS A 48 14.96 -7.38 1.79
C LYS A 48 13.99 -8.48 2.24
N PRO A 49 14.48 -9.61 2.77
CA PRO A 49 13.62 -10.65 3.33
C PRO A 49 12.74 -10.15 4.48
N PHE A 50 11.54 -10.73 4.61
CA PHE A 50 10.64 -10.43 5.72
C PHE A 50 11.29 -10.76 7.07
N ASP A 51 11.07 -9.88 8.05
CA ASP A 51 11.56 -10.04 9.42
C ASP A 51 10.40 -9.88 10.40
N LEU A 52 9.96 -11.02 10.93
CA LEU A 52 8.83 -11.10 11.86
C LEU A 52 9.06 -10.31 13.15
N MET A 53 10.30 -10.29 13.67
CA MET A 53 10.62 -9.60 14.92
C MET A 53 10.59 -8.09 14.73
N ARG A 54 11.13 -7.59 13.61
CA ARG A 54 11.06 -6.17 13.27
C ARG A 54 9.62 -5.73 12.96
N MET A 55 8.83 -6.58 12.32
CA MET A 55 7.39 -6.34 12.13
C MET A 55 6.67 -6.25 13.48
N ALA A 56 6.87 -7.22 14.37
CA ALA A 56 6.27 -7.24 15.70
C ALA A 56 6.60 -5.97 16.50
N ALA A 57 7.87 -5.55 16.54
CA ALA A 57 8.29 -4.32 17.20
C ALA A 57 7.62 -3.07 16.61
N THR A 58 7.42 -3.05 15.29
CA THR A 58 6.76 -1.93 14.58
C THR A 58 5.27 -1.87 14.91
N LEU A 59 4.59 -3.02 14.91
CA LEU A 59 3.18 -3.10 15.28
C LEU A 59 2.98 -2.72 16.73
N GLU A 60 3.81 -3.20 17.65
CA GLU A 60 3.74 -2.81 19.05
C GLU A 60 3.89 -1.29 19.22
N ALA A 61 4.91 -0.70 18.59
CA ALA A 61 5.16 0.73 18.69
C ALA A 61 4.06 1.60 18.05
N THR A 62 3.36 1.10 17.02
CA THR A 62 2.27 1.82 16.33
C THR A 62 0.88 1.47 16.86
N ARG A 63 0.73 0.47 17.73
CA ARG A 63 -0.54 0.03 18.34
C ARG A 63 -1.38 1.16 18.94
N PRO A 64 -0.81 2.17 19.64
CA PRO A 64 -1.61 3.29 20.16
C PRO A 64 -2.36 4.08 19.08
N HIS A 65 -1.93 3.96 17.82
CA HIS A 65 -2.48 4.65 16.66
C HIS A 65 -3.38 3.76 15.79
N ILE A 66 -3.72 2.53 16.21
CA ILE A 66 -4.40 1.53 15.37
C ILE A 66 -5.66 2.03 14.65
N LYS A 67 -6.42 2.96 15.25
CA LYS A 67 -7.62 3.56 14.62
C LYS A 67 -7.33 4.36 13.34
N GLN A 68 -6.07 4.75 13.12
CA GLN A 68 -5.59 5.44 11.92
C GLN A 68 -4.94 4.49 10.91
N CYS A 69 -4.81 3.22 11.25
CA CYS A 69 -4.18 2.24 10.38
C CYS A 69 -5.15 1.83 9.28
N LEU A 70 -4.78 2.11 8.03
CA LEU A 70 -5.48 1.68 6.83
C LEU A 70 -5.26 0.18 6.60
N PHE A 71 -4.01 -0.26 6.69
CA PHE A 71 -3.62 -1.66 6.56
C PHE A 71 -2.18 -1.93 7.04
N VAL A 72 -1.92 -3.19 7.35
CA VAL A 72 -0.59 -3.78 7.57
C VAL A 72 -0.36 -4.80 6.46
N VAL A 73 0.73 -4.64 5.71
CA VAL A 73 1.09 -5.53 4.61
C VAL A 73 1.59 -6.86 5.18
N VAL A 74 0.88 -7.94 4.85
CA VAL A 74 1.31 -9.31 5.14
C VAL A 74 2.45 -9.69 4.17
N PRO A 75 3.42 -10.53 4.55
CA PRO A 75 4.58 -10.84 3.70
C PRO A 75 4.22 -11.33 2.29
N ASP A 76 5.02 -10.97 1.30
CA ASP A 76 4.85 -11.34 -0.12
C ASP A 76 6.17 -11.72 -0.81
N ILE A 77 6.09 -12.20 -2.06
CA ILE A 77 7.22 -12.70 -2.85
C ILE A 77 7.43 -11.89 -4.15
N PRO A 78 8.07 -10.71 -4.06
CA PRO A 78 8.50 -9.96 -5.25
C PRO A 78 9.81 -10.50 -5.84
N TRP A 79 10.62 -11.23 -5.05
CA TRP A 79 11.91 -11.79 -5.46
C TRP A 79 12.03 -13.27 -5.10
N HIS A 80 12.65 -14.05 -5.98
CA HIS A 80 13.06 -15.43 -5.70
C HIS A 80 14.45 -15.67 -6.32
N ASN A 81 15.40 -16.19 -5.53
CA ASN A 81 16.79 -16.43 -5.94
C ASN A 81 17.46 -15.25 -6.69
N GLY A 82 17.23 -14.03 -6.21
CA GLY A 82 17.80 -12.80 -6.79
C GLY A 82 17.10 -12.31 -8.07
N GLN A 83 16.07 -13.00 -8.54
CA GLN A 83 15.27 -12.60 -9.69
C GLN A 83 13.93 -12.01 -9.24
N ARG A 84 13.42 -11.03 -9.98
CA ARG A 84 12.06 -10.54 -9.77
C ARG A 84 11.08 -11.54 -10.34
N VAL A 85 10.16 -12.01 -9.51
CA VAL A 85 9.16 -13.01 -9.91
C VAL A 85 7.73 -12.50 -9.75
N PHE A 86 7.46 -11.66 -8.75
CA PHE A 86 6.11 -11.20 -8.43
C PHE A 86 5.11 -12.36 -8.42
N ASP A 87 5.39 -13.39 -7.61
CA ASP A 87 4.64 -14.66 -7.67
C ASP A 87 3.36 -14.58 -6.83
N ALA A 88 2.20 -14.63 -7.49
CA ALA A 88 0.91 -14.56 -6.81
C ALA A 88 0.55 -15.81 -5.99
N THR A 89 0.99 -16.99 -6.42
CA THR A 89 0.67 -18.26 -5.75
C THR A 89 1.40 -18.34 -4.42
N ILE A 90 2.71 -18.14 -4.42
CA ILE A 90 3.51 -18.18 -3.19
C ILE A 90 3.12 -17.01 -2.27
N THR A 91 2.78 -15.85 -2.85
CA THR A 91 2.29 -14.72 -2.05
C THR A 91 0.95 -15.03 -1.37
N LEU A 92 0.06 -15.81 -1.99
CA LEU A 92 -1.18 -16.27 -1.36
C LEU A 92 -0.87 -17.25 -0.21
N GLU A 93 0.03 -18.22 -0.44
CA GLU A 93 0.47 -19.16 0.60
C GLU A 93 1.08 -18.43 1.82
N MET A 94 1.92 -17.42 1.59
CA MET A 94 2.47 -16.57 2.64
C MET A 94 1.37 -15.81 3.39
N PHE A 95 0.33 -15.35 2.70
CA PHE A 95 -0.78 -14.69 3.39
C PHE A 95 -1.48 -15.66 4.34
N ASP A 96 -1.80 -16.86 3.87
CA ASP A 96 -2.50 -17.88 4.67
C ASP A 96 -1.66 -18.32 5.88
N GLU A 97 -0.33 -18.44 5.72
CA GLU A 97 0.60 -18.77 6.80
C GLU A 97 0.63 -17.68 7.88
N TYR A 98 0.72 -16.40 7.48
CA TYR A 98 0.98 -15.32 8.42
C TYR A 98 -0.27 -14.61 8.94
N ALA A 99 -1.40 -14.64 8.25
CA ALA A 99 -2.60 -13.87 8.63
C ALA A 99 -3.11 -14.18 10.05
N ASN A 100 -2.93 -15.42 10.50
CA ASN A 100 -3.34 -15.88 11.83
C ASN A 100 -2.25 -15.71 12.90
N HIS A 101 -1.06 -15.22 12.54
CA HIS A 101 0.01 -15.01 13.50
C HIS A 101 -0.36 -13.94 14.53
N ILE A 102 -0.02 -14.18 15.80
CA ILE A 102 -0.51 -13.38 16.94
C ILE A 102 -0.22 -11.87 16.83
N ILE A 103 0.88 -11.50 16.18
CA ILE A 103 1.27 -10.08 16.02
C ILE A 103 0.30 -9.29 15.14
N PHE A 104 -0.36 -9.97 14.19
CA PHE A 104 -1.31 -9.36 13.25
C PHE A 104 -2.72 -9.26 13.83
N ARG A 105 -2.97 -9.89 14.98
CA ARG A 105 -4.30 -9.88 15.60
C ARG A 105 -4.79 -8.46 15.87
N GLY A 106 -5.98 -8.16 15.34
CA GLY A 106 -6.66 -6.88 15.47
C GLY A 106 -6.20 -5.79 14.49
N TRP A 107 -5.22 -6.07 13.64
CA TRP A 107 -4.82 -5.16 12.57
C TRP A 107 -5.62 -5.42 11.28
N PRO A 108 -5.93 -4.38 10.49
CA PRO A 108 -6.43 -4.57 9.13
C PRO A 108 -5.31 -5.12 8.24
N LEU A 109 -5.49 -6.31 7.69
CA LEU A 109 -4.44 -7.01 6.93
C LEU A 109 -4.56 -6.71 5.43
N ALA A 110 -3.44 -6.38 4.80
CA ALA A 110 -3.32 -6.26 3.36
C ALA A 110 -2.72 -7.52 2.73
N TYR A 111 -3.48 -8.15 1.84
CA TYR A 111 -2.96 -9.15 0.90
C TYR A 111 -2.28 -8.45 -0.27
N VAL A 112 -1.06 -8.85 -0.61
CA VAL A 112 -0.36 -8.31 -1.78
C VAL A 112 -0.76 -9.10 -3.02
N ALA A 113 -1.50 -8.48 -3.93
CA ALA A 113 -1.77 -9.05 -5.24
C ALA A 113 -0.54 -8.85 -6.14
N GLN A 114 0.06 -9.97 -6.56
CA GLN A 114 1.20 -10.03 -7.47
C GLN A 114 0.78 -10.55 -8.85
N ASN A 115 1.72 -10.70 -9.79
CA ASN A 115 1.42 -11.15 -11.15
C ASN A 115 0.72 -12.53 -11.13
N GLY A 116 -0.45 -12.62 -11.75
CA GLY A 116 -1.29 -13.83 -11.77
C GLY A 116 -2.40 -13.86 -10.71
N ALA A 117 -2.47 -12.87 -9.82
CA ALA A 117 -3.48 -12.83 -8.75
C ALA A 117 -4.93 -12.73 -9.27
N GLU A 118 -5.15 -12.34 -10.53
CA GLU A 118 -6.45 -12.38 -11.19
C GLU A 118 -7.04 -13.80 -11.28
N LEU A 119 -6.20 -14.83 -11.25
CA LEU A 119 -6.57 -16.24 -11.30
C LEU A 119 -6.82 -16.86 -9.92
N LEU A 120 -6.52 -16.11 -8.86
CA LEU A 120 -6.56 -16.59 -7.47
C LEU A 120 -7.67 -15.90 -6.67
N PRO A 121 -8.19 -16.54 -5.61
CA PRO A 121 -9.10 -15.88 -4.69
C PRO A 121 -8.36 -14.79 -3.90
N ILE A 122 -9.08 -13.73 -3.54
CA ILE A 122 -8.61 -12.81 -2.49
C ILE A 122 -8.86 -13.51 -1.15
N PRO A 123 -7.89 -13.58 -0.21
CA PRO A 123 -8.09 -14.19 1.10
C PRO A 123 -9.29 -13.66 1.87
N ALA A 124 -9.94 -14.48 2.70
CA ALA A 124 -11.15 -14.08 3.43
C ALA A 124 -10.82 -13.06 4.54
N GLU A 125 -9.66 -13.21 5.17
CA GLU A 125 -9.14 -12.42 6.29
C GLU A 125 -8.58 -11.06 5.85
N ALA A 126 -8.37 -10.86 4.54
CA ALA A 126 -7.91 -9.60 3.99
C ALA A 126 -8.92 -8.48 4.28
N SER A 127 -8.44 -7.38 4.88
CA SER A 127 -9.17 -6.12 5.02
C SER A 127 -8.79 -5.13 3.91
N ALA A 128 -7.67 -5.38 3.23
CA ALA A 128 -7.14 -4.58 2.15
C ALA A 128 -6.47 -5.45 1.08
N VAL A 129 -6.38 -4.92 -0.15
CA VAL A 129 -5.56 -5.49 -1.23
C VAL A 129 -4.51 -4.46 -1.64
N PHE A 130 -3.25 -4.84 -1.53
CA PHE A 130 -2.11 -4.09 -2.02
C PHE A 130 -1.76 -4.59 -3.41
N ILE A 131 -1.98 -3.79 -4.45
CA ILE A 131 -1.56 -4.11 -5.82
C ILE A 131 -0.06 -3.90 -5.92
N GLY A 132 0.67 -5.01 -5.79
CA GLY A 132 2.11 -5.13 -5.89
C GLY A 132 2.52 -5.18 -7.35
N GLY A 133 2.95 -6.34 -7.84
CA GLY A 133 3.28 -6.65 -9.22
C GLY A 133 4.34 -5.78 -9.87
N ASP A 134 4.73 -6.17 -11.07
CA ASP A 134 5.47 -5.27 -11.96
C ASP A 134 4.56 -4.16 -12.52
N THR A 135 5.15 -3.23 -13.28
CA THR A 135 4.41 -2.09 -13.85
C THR A 135 3.45 -2.52 -14.95
N GLU A 136 3.81 -3.51 -15.76
CA GLU A 136 3.01 -3.95 -16.91
C GLU A 136 1.73 -4.63 -16.42
N TRP A 137 1.86 -5.58 -15.49
CA TRP A 137 0.73 -6.26 -14.88
C TRP A 137 -0.17 -5.27 -14.14
N LYS A 138 0.39 -4.34 -13.35
CA LYS A 138 -0.37 -3.32 -12.60
C LYS A 138 -1.31 -2.47 -13.46
N GLU A 139 -0.98 -2.26 -14.72
CA GLU A 139 -1.72 -1.41 -15.65
C GLU A 139 -2.55 -2.21 -16.66
N SER A 140 -2.55 -3.53 -16.51
CA SER A 140 -3.30 -4.45 -17.35
C SER A 140 -4.74 -4.62 -16.87
N SER A 141 -5.57 -5.22 -17.74
CA SER A 141 -6.93 -5.64 -17.37
C SER A 141 -6.95 -6.69 -16.24
N ALA A 142 -5.88 -7.47 -16.08
CA ALA A 142 -5.76 -8.46 -15.02
C ALA A 142 -5.73 -7.80 -13.64
N ALA A 143 -4.86 -6.81 -13.42
CA ALA A 143 -4.84 -6.06 -12.16
C ALA A 143 -6.16 -5.29 -11.93
N LEU A 144 -6.77 -4.73 -12.98
CA LEU A 144 -8.09 -4.09 -12.86
C LEU A 144 -9.19 -5.05 -12.42
N SER A 145 -9.15 -6.32 -12.87
CA SER A 145 -10.06 -7.37 -12.39
C SER A 145 -9.87 -7.63 -10.88
N VAL A 146 -8.63 -7.69 -10.40
CA VAL A 146 -8.34 -7.83 -8.96
C VAL A 146 -8.87 -6.63 -8.16
N ILE A 147 -8.61 -5.41 -8.64
CA ILE A 147 -9.10 -4.17 -8.03
C ILE A 147 -10.63 -4.20 -7.91
N LYS A 148 -11.33 -4.57 -8.99
CA LYS A 148 -12.80 -4.65 -8.99
C LYS A 148 -13.33 -5.67 -7.99
N ARG A 149 -12.75 -6.88 -7.95
CA ARG A 149 -13.15 -7.92 -6.97
C ARG A 149 -12.91 -7.48 -5.52
N ALA A 150 -11.84 -6.72 -5.26
CA ALA A 150 -11.57 -6.15 -3.94
C ALA A 150 -12.60 -5.08 -3.56
N GLN A 151 -12.96 -4.19 -4.50
CA GLN A 151 -13.99 -3.16 -4.31
C GLN A 151 -15.39 -3.77 -4.09
N GLU A 152 -15.75 -4.81 -4.85
CA GLU A 152 -17.02 -5.55 -4.68
C GLU A 152 -17.13 -6.19 -3.28
N ARG A 153 -15.99 -6.53 -2.66
CA ARG A 153 -15.91 -7.01 -1.27
C ARG A 153 -15.81 -5.90 -0.22
N GLY A 154 -15.78 -4.63 -0.62
CA GLY A 154 -15.59 -3.49 0.29
C GLY A 154 -14.21 -3.44 0.95
N LEU A 155 -13.20 -4.06 0.34
CA LEU A 155 -11.83 -4.03 0.85
C LEU A 155 -11.14 -2.71 0.47
N TRP A 156 -10.24 -2.24 1.32
CA TRP A 156 -9.38 -1.10 0.98
C TRP A 156 -8.42 -1.48 -0.16
N VAL A 157 -8.37 -0.70 -1.23
CA VAL A 157 -7.45 -0.95 -2.35
C VAL A 157 -6.29 0.03 -2.33
N HIS A 158 -5.07 -0.50 -2.29
CA HIS A 158 -3.83 0.27 -2.36
C HIS A 158 -3.00 -0.11 -3.58
N VAL A 159 -2.32 0.84 -4.24
CA VAL A 159 -1.39 0.51 -5.34
C VAL A 159 0.02 0.98 -5.05
N GLY A 160 0.96 0.04 -5.18
CA GLY A 160 2.37 0.25 -4.93
C GLY A 160 3.12 1.05 -6.00
N ARG A 161 4.04 1.94 -5.57
CA ARG A 161 5.06 2.60 -6.42
C ARG A 161 4.48 3.46 -7.56
N VAL A 162 3.46 4.27 -7.31
CA VAL A 162 2.78 5.14 -8.28
C VAL A 162 3.51 6.50 -8.41
N ASN A 163 4.61 6.50 -9.16
CA ASN A 163 5.55 7.64 -9.23
C ASN A 163 5.30 8.63 -10.39
N SER A 164 4.16 8.59 -11.08
CA SER A 164 3.90 9.47 -12.23
C SER A 164 2.46 9.97 -12.27
N LYS A 165 2.27 11.18 -12.82
CA LYS A 165 0.94 11.77 -13.05
C LYS A 165 0.00 10.81 -13.78
N ARG A 166 0.50 10.17 -14.84
CA ARG A 166 -0.27 9.23 -15.66
C ARG A 166 -0.83 8.10 -14.79
N ARG A 167 0.01 7.51 -13.93
CA ARG A 167 -0.39 6.39 -13.08
C ARG A 167 -1.33 6.83 -11.95
N ILE A 168 -1.11 8.01 -11.37
CA ILE A 168 -2.06 8.60 -10.41
C ILE A 168 -3.44 8.76 -11.05
N ASN A 169 -3.52 9.35 -12.24
CA ASN A 169 -4.79 9.52 -12.94
C ASN A 169 -5.43 8.17 -13.29
N HIS A 170 -4.64 7.20 -13.75
CA HIS A 170 -5.12 5.85 -14.07
C HIS A 170 -5.75 5.17 -12.86
N PHE A 171 -5.06 5.12 -11.71
CA PHE A 171 -5.59 4.46 -10.52
C PHE A 171 -6.69 5.27 -9.81
N ALA A 172 -6.68 6.60 -9.94
CA ALA A 172 -7.81 7.42 -9.51
C ALA A 172 -9.08 7.10 -10.30
N LEU A 173 -8.97 6.92 -11.63
CA LEU A 173 -10.07 6.48 -12.48
C LEU A 173 -10.52 5.05 -12.19
N ALA A 174 -9.59 4.17 -11.79
CA ALA A 174 -9.91 2.81 -11.33
C ALA A 174 -10.58 2.77 -9.94
N GLY A 175 -10.73 3.92 -9.26
CA GLY A 175 -11.39 3.99 -7.95
C GLY A 175 -10.57 3.44 -6.79
N VAL A 176 -9.23 3.48 -6.88
CA VAL A 176 -8.33 3.03 -5.81
C VAL A 176 -8.37 3.98 -4.60
N ASP A 177 -8.33 3.42 -3.39
CA ASP A 177 -8.43 4.20 -2.14
C ASP A 177 -7.12 4.88 -1.77
N SER A 178 -5.97 4.24 -1.98
CA SER A 178 -4.67 4.88 -1.79
C SER A 178 -3.55 4.40 -2.70
N VAL A 179 -2.52 5.23 -2.82
CA VAL A 179 -1.28 4.91 -3.55
C VAL A 179 -0.08 5.35 -2.73
N ASP A 180 1.08 4.73 -2.93
CA ASP A 180 2.35 5.22 -2.42
C ASP A 180 3.34 5.45 -3.58
N GLY A 181 4.43 6.15 -3.29
CA GLY A 181 5.51 6.27 -4.24
C GLY A 181 6.78 6.85 -3.62
N THR A 182 7.91 6.57 -4.25
CA THR A 182 9.25 6.96 -3.83
C THR A 182 9.68 8.33 -4.33
N GLY A 183 8.84 9.04 -5.10
CA GLY A 183 9.19 10.33 -5.70
C GLY A 183 9.55 11.44 -4.70
N LEU A 184 9.06 11.37 -3.46
CA LEU A 184 9.25 12.42 -2.44
C LEU A 184 10.62 12.40 -1.76
N THR A 185 11.38 11.31 -1.90
CA THR A 185 12.66 11.15 -1.21
C THR A 185 13.71 12.18 -1.66
N PHE A 186 13.49 12.88 -2.79
CA PHE A 186 14.50 13.76 -3.41
C PHE A 186 14.16 15.26 -3.40
N ALA A 187 12.89 15.67 -3.23
CA ALA A 187 12.49 17.10 -3.16
C ALA A 187 11.08 17.30 -2.56
N PRO A 188 10.93 17.31 -1.22
CA PRO A 188 9.63 17.23 -0.54
C PRO A 188 8.63 18.30 -0.96
N ASP A 189 8.99 19.58 -0.96
CA ASP A 189 8.03 20.66 -1.21
C ASP A 189 7.56 20.72 -2.68
N ARG A 190 8.50 20.59 -3.63
CA ARG A 190 8.19 20.58 -5.07
C ARG A 190 7.32 19.37 -5.44
N VAL A 191 7.61 18.20 -4.87
CA VAL A 191 6.82 16.99 -5.12
C VAL A 191 5.45 17.09 -4.46
N MET A 192 5.34 17.67 -3.26
CA MET A 192 4.06 17.91 -2.60
C MET A 192 3.15 18.86 -3.38
N GLU A 193 3.70 19.95 -3.92
CA GLU A 193 2.93 20.84 -4.81
C GLU A 193 2.49 20.14 -6.10
N GLN A 194 3.37 19.31 -6.67
CA GLN A 194 3.08 18.57 -7.88
C GLN A 194 2.00 17.50 -7.65
N LEU A 195 2.12 16.72 -6.57
CA LEU A 195 1.12 15.74 -6.14
C LEU A 195 -0.22 16.41 -5.83
N THR A 196 -0.20 17.55 -5.14
CA THR A 196 -1.42 18.34 -4.88
C THR A 196 -2.12 18.71 -6.17
N ARG A 197 -1.37 19.21 -7.17
CA ARG A 197 -1.92 19.53 -8.50
C ARG A 197 -2.46 18.31 -9.23
N TRP A 198 -1.84 17.15 -9.07
CA TRP A 198 -2.27 15.92 -9.74
C TRP A 198 -3.52 15.32 -9.08
N LEU A 199 -3.58 15.28 -7.75
CA LEU A 199 -4.71 14.74 -6.98
C LEU A 199 -5.95 15.66 -7.02
N ALA A 200 -5.76 16.97 -7.19
CA ALA A 200 -6.85 17.93 -7.33
C ALA A 200 -7.52 17.88 -8.72
N GLN A 201 -6.89 17.27 -9.73
CA GLN A 201 -7.47 17.17 -11.07
C GLN A 201 -8.56 16.09 -11.07
N LYS A 202 -9.82 16.51 -11.05
CA LYS A 202 -10.94 15.62 -11.35
C LYS A 202 -10.84 15.18 -12.82
N PRO A 203 -11.07 13.90 -13.13
CA PRO A 203 -11.24 13.50 -14.52
C PRO A 203 -12.39 14.29 -15.14
N LEU A 204 -12.25 14.68 -16.41
CA LEU A 204 -13.35 15.21 -17.20
C LEU A 204 -14.46 14.15 -17.16
N ASN A 205 -15.61 14.51 -16.58
CA ASN A 205 -16.81 13.68 -16.65
C ASN A 205 -17.18 13.56 -18.14
N LEU A 206 -16.75 12.48 -18.78
CA LEU A 206 -17.37 12.03 -20.02
C LEU A 206 -18.64 11.31 -19.57
N ALA A 207 -19.73 12.08 -19.50
CA ALA A 207 -21.06 11.53 -19.48
C ALA A 207 -21.23 10.73 -20.78
N TYR A 208 -21.38 9.42 -20.64
CA TYR A 208 -21.90 8.54 -21.67
C TYR A 208 -23.27 8.06 -21.23
#